data_AF-A0A3M4W5L2-F1
#
_entry.id   AF-A0A3M4W5L2-F1
#
_cell.length_a   1.000
_cell.length_b   1.000
_cell.length_c   1.000
_cell.angle_alpha   90.00
_cell.angle_beta   90.00
_cell.angle_gamma   90.00
#
_symmetry.space_group_name_H-M   'P 1'
#
loop_
_entity.id
_entity.type
_entity.pdbx_description
1 polymer ?
#
loop_
_entity_poly.entity_id
_entity_poly.type
_entity_poly.pdbx_seq_one_letter_code
_entity_poly.pdbx_strand_id
1 'polypeptide(L)'
;LDNSGGKLLGSQALTLDLVEFFRNLKGTVSATGLNIDSDSLTNDEGLISSRAGMTLTVDQALSNVKGSVIADGDLDVSAATGNNAQGEISSQKALTAVIGNLQQQGGQLFALGSLSLTGDTLNNRLKGFVGAGEALTLTVEDIDNQGGEISSQKGITLTGQTLTNSGGQVLAQQALTLAIAKATTNRNDGVLSGKTGL
;
A
#
# COMPACT_ATOMS: atom_id res chain seq x y z
N LEU A 1 4.47 12.18 -19.42
CA LEU A 1 3.19 12.92 -19.49
C LEU A 1 3.04 13.80 -18.26
N ASP A 2 2.62 15.06 -18.41
CA ASP A 2 2.30 15.95 -17.30
C ASP A 2 0.80 16.31 -17.30
N ASN A 3 0.09 15.88 -16.26
CA ASN A 3 -1.30 16.16 -15.93
C ASN A 3 -1.41 16.97 -14.62
N SER A 4 -0.39 17.73 -14.24
CA SER A 4 -0.40 18.52 -13.01
C SER A 4 -1.52 19.57 -13.02
N GLY A 5 -2.39 19.56 -12.02
CA GLY A 5 -3.62 20.37 -11.96
C GLY A 5 -4.66 20.07 -13.05
N GLY A 6 -4.38 19.06 -13.90
CA GLY A 6 -5.18 18.69 -15.06
C GLY A 6 -6.23 17.63 -14.75
N LYS A 7 -6.95 17.24 -15.80
CA LYS A 7 -7.93 16.14 -15.76
C LYS A 7 -7.73 15.24 -16.96
N LEU A 8 -7.59 13.96 -16.70
CA LEU A 8 -7.53 12.91 -17.69
C LEU A 8 -8.65 11.90 -17.36
N LEU A 9 -9.71 11.91 -18.19
CA LEU A 9 -10.97 11.24 -17.88
C LEU A 9 -11.35 10.25 -18.99
N GLY A 10 -11.52 8.97 -18.64
CA GLY A 10 -11.96 7.91 -19.52
C GLY A 10 -13.36 7.40 -19.18
N SER A 11 -14.23 7.28 -20.18
CA SER A 11 -15.50 6.54 -20.06
C SER A 11 -15.33 5.02 -20.21
N GLN A 12 -14.17 4.59 -20.71
CA GLN A 12 -13.78 3.19 -20.90
C GLN A 12 -12.48 2.90 -20.13
N ALA A 13 -11.91 1.71 -20.33
CA ALA A 13 -10.56 1.42 -19.86
C ALA A 13 -9.55 2.34 -20.57
N LEU A 14 -8.50 2.73 -19.85
CA LEU A 14 -7.42 3.55 -20.38
C LEU A 14 -6.08 2.90 -20.04
N THR A 15 -5.20 2.85 -21.04
CA THR A 15 -3.81 2.41 -20.90
C THR A 15 -2.90 3.62 -21.15
N LEU A 16 -1.99 3.88 -20.22
CA LEU A 16 -0.93 4.86 -20.35
C LEU A 16 0.40 4.11 -20.32
N ASP A 17 1.06 4.02 -21.47
CA ASP A 17 2.41 3.48 -21.61
C ASP A 17 3.37 4.66 -21.75
N LEU A 18 4.14 4.95 -20.69
CA LEU A 18 4.89 6.19 -20.52
C LEU A 18 6.36 5.90 -20.18
N VAL A 19 7.23 5.88 -21.19
CA VAL A 19 8.66 5.50 -21.07
C VAL A 19 9.47 6.20 -19.98
N GLU A 20 9.10 7.43 -19.56
CA GLU A 20 9.85 8.18 -18.55
C GLU A 20 9.00 8.48 -17.31
N PHE A 21 8.32 9.61 -17.29
CA PHE A 21 7.60 10.05 -16.09
C PHE A 21 6.11 10.24 -16.38
N PHE A 22 5.32 9.96 -15.35
CA PHE A 22 3.95 10.44 -15.24
C PHE A 22 3.80 11.39 -14.04
N ARG A 23 3.46 12.65 -14.32
CA ARG A 23 3.15 13.64 -13.28
C ARG A 23 1.66 13.90 -13.24
N ASN A 24 1.05 13.67 -12.09
CA ASN A 24 -0.35 13.94 -11.76
C ASN A 24 -0.45 14.79 -10.49
N LEU A 25 0.51 15.70 -10.26
CA LEU A 25 0.54 16.58 -9.08
C LEU A 25 -0.73 17.44 -9.04
N LYS A 26 -1.56 17.29 -8.00
CA LYS A 26 -2.87 18.00 -7.91
C LYS A 26 -3.81 17.75 -9.09
N GLY A 27 -3.50 16.74 -9.91
CA GLY A 27 -4.28 16.37 -11.07
C GLY A 27 -5.32 15.31 -10.75
N THR A 28 -6.17 15.01 -11.72
CA THR A 28 -7.13 13.90 -11.65
C THR A 28 -6.98 13.00 -12.86
N VAL A 29 -6.88 11.70 -12.59
CA VAL A 29 -6.97 10.60 -13.56
C VAL A 29 -8.14 9.73 -13.12
N SER A 30 -9.12 9.53 -13.99
CA SER A 30 -10.26 8.67 -13.68
C SER A 30 -10.73 7.93 -14.91
N ALA A 31 -10.85 6.60 -14.85
CA ALA A 31 -11.35 5.80 -15.95
C ALA A 31 -12.19 4.61 -15.46
N THR A 32 -12.81 3.88 -16.39
CA THR A 32 -13.53 2.64 -16.02
C THR A 32 -12.56 1.54 -15.61
N GLY A 33 -11.39 1.45 -16.25
CA GLY A 33 -10.26 0.60 -15.89
C GLY A 33 -8.97 1.37 -16.16
N LEU A 34 -7.90 1.14 -15.40
CA LEU A 34 -6.63 1.82 -15.60
C LEU A 34 -5.46 0.84 -15.65
N ASN A 35 -4.63 0.97 -16.68
CA ASN A 35 -3.30 0.39 -16.70
C ASN A 35 -2.29 1.52 -16.94
N ILE A 36 -1.37 1.71 -16.02
CA ILE A 36 -0.33 2.74 -16.12
C ILE A 36 1.01 2.05 -16.00
N ASP A 37 1.85 2.23 -17.02
CA ASP A 37 3.23 1.79 -17.06
C ASP A 37 4.12 3.03 -17.19
N SER A 38 5.11 3.18 -16.30
CA SER A 38 6.06 4.29 -16.32
C SER A 38 7.35 4.01 -15.58
N ASP A 39 8.43 4.72 -15.88
CA ASP A 39 9.66 4.64 -15.07
C ASP A 39 9.47 5.34 -13.70
N SER A 40 8.78 6.48 -13.67
CA SER A 40 8.40 7.18 -12.43
C SER A 40 6.99 7.77 -12.45
N LEU A 41 6.33 7.77 -11.29
CA LEU A 41 4.97 8.29 -11.13
C LEU A 41 4.87 9.21 -9.92
N THR A 42 4.40 10.45 -10.14
CA THR A 42 4.09 11.42 -9.07
C THR A 42 2.59 11.69 -9.05
N ASN A 43 1.89 11.22 -8.02
CA ASN A 43 0.49 11.49 -7.73
C ASN A 43 0.30 12.36 -6.47
N ASP A 44 1.34 13.10 -6.06
CA ASP A 44 1.28 13.92 -4.86
C ASP A 44 0.12 14.92 -4.92
N GLU A 45 -0.65 15.02 -3.83
CA GLU A 45 -1.88 15.84 -3.75
C GLU A 45 -2.89 15.59 -4.89
N GLY A 46 -2.72 14.52 -5.67
CA GLY A 46 -3.50 14.17 -6.84
C GLY A 46 -4.44 12.99 -6.60
N LEU A 47 -5.23 12.66 -7.63
CA LEU A 47 -6.15 11.52 -7.63
C LEU A 47 -5.92 10.66 -8.87
N ILE A 48 -5.73 9.36 -8.66
CA ILE A 48 -5.84 8.31 -9.67
C ILE A 48 -6.95 7.36 -9.22
N SER A 49 -7.97 7.19 -10.04
CA SER A 49 -9.15 6.38 -9.68
C SER A 49 -9.63 5.48 -10.82
N SER A 50 -10.06 4.26 -10.49
CA SER A 50 -10.64 3.30 -11.43
C SER A 50 -11.97 2.75 -10.90
N ARG A 51 -12.99 2.69 -11.74
CA ARG A 51 -14.29 2.04 -11.41
C ARG A 51 -14.28 0.51 -11.55
N ALA A 52 -13.16 -0.06 -11.99
CA ALA A 52 -12.92 -1.49 -12.09
C ALA A 52 -11.49 -1.75 -11.61
N GLY A 53 -10.80 -2.73 -12.21
CA GLY A 53 -9.41 -3.01 -11.89
C GLY A 53 -8.47 -1.85 -12.21
N MET A 54 -7.35 -1.78 -11.50
CA MET A 54 -6.25 -0.86 -11.75
C MET A 54 -4.92 -1.59 -11.62
N THR A 55 -4.05 -1.37 -12.60
CA THR A 55 -2.65 -1.80 -12.55
C THR A 55 -1.76 -0.56 -12.64
N LEU A 56 -0.84 -0.41 -11.68
CA LEU A 56 0.21 0.59 -11.68
C LEU A 56 1.57 -0.11 -11.67
N THR A 57 2.24 -0.12 -12.82
CA THR A 57 3.62 -0.57 -12.96
C THR A 57 4.52 0.66 -13.02
N VAL A 58 5.39 0.82 -12.02
CA VAL A 58 6.28 1.97 -11.91
C VAL A 58 7.70 1.47 -11.66
N ASP A 59 8.59 1.48 -12.65
CA ASP A 59 9.88 0.78 -12.51
C ASP A 59 10.69 1.27 -11.30
N GLN A 60 10.75 2.58 -11.08
CA GLN A 60 11.62 3.19 -10.07
C GLN A 60 10.86 3.74 -8.86
N ALA A 61 10.15 4.85 -9.03
CA ALA A 61 9.62 5.62 -7.90
C ALA A 61 8.16 6.01 -8.08
N LEU A 62 7.32 5.50 -7.17
CA LEU A 62 5.94 5.90 -6.98
C LEU A 62 5.84 6.88 -5.81
N SER A 63 5.50 8.14 -6.08
CA SER A 63 5.15 9.13 -5.06
C SER A 63 3.64 9.35 -5.04
N ASN A 64 3.03 9.17 -3.87
CA ASN A 64 1.61 9.37 -3.60
C ASN A 64 1.43 10.19 -2.30
N VAL A 65 2.29 11.20 -2.08
CA VAL A 65 2.29 11.98 -0.84
C VAL A 65 1.05 12.86 -0.80
N LYS A 66 0.20 12.67 0.21
CA LYS A 66 -1.13 13.34 0.29
C LYS A 66 -2.00 13.12 -0.94
N GLY A 67 -1.67 12.13 -1.78
CA GLY A 67 -2.44 11.75 -2.95
C GLY A 67 -3.35 10.56 -2.66
N SER A 68 -4.18 10.23 -3.63
CA SER A 68 -5.09 9.09 -3.58
C SER A 68 -4.97 8.22 -4.83
N VAL A 69 -4.76 6.92 -4.64
CA VAL A 69 -4.84 5.87 -5.65
C VAL A 69 -5.95 4.92 -5.21
N ILE A 70 -7.07 4.87 -5.95
CA ILE A 70 -8.29 4.18 -5.51
C ILE A 70 -8.85 3.30 -6.64
N ALA A 71 -9.07 2.01 -6.39
CA ALA A 71 -9.74 1.11 -7.32
C ALA A 71 -11.03 0.51 -6.73
N ASP A 72 -12.12 0.56 -7.48
CA ASP A 72 -13.36 -0.16 -7.14
C ASP A 72 -13.27 -1.68 -7.45
N GLY A 73 -12.30 -2.08 -8.27
CA GLY A 73 -11.94 -3.48 -8.54
C GLY A 73 -10.68 -3.90 -7.79
N ASP A 74 -9.95 -4.85 -8.37
CA ASP A 74 -8.63 -5.24 -7.85
C ASP A 74 -7.59 -4.16 -8.15
N LEU A 75 -6.61 -3.99 -7.27
CA LEU A 75 -5.51 -3.05 -7.42
C LEU A 75 -4.17 -3.78 -7.36
N ASP A 76 -3.43 -3.74 -8.46
CA ASP A 76 -2.05 -4.24 -8.54
C ASP A 76 -1.09 -3.05 -8.63
N VAL A 77 -0.10 -2.98 -7.73
CA VAL A 77 0.91 -1.91 -7.68
C VAL A 77 2.30 -2.53 -7.62
N SER A 78 3.19 -2.11 -8.51
CA SER A 78 4.60 -2.49 -8.46
C SER A 78 5.51 -1.27 -8.54
N ALA A 79 6.52 -1.20 -7.65
CA ALA A 79 7.58 -0.21 -7.73
C ALA A 79 8.87 -0.62 -7.00
N ALA A 80 10.04 -0.12 -7.44
CA ALA A 80 11.26 -0.28 -6.62
C ALA A 80 11.15 0.49 -5.30
N THR A 81 10.57 1.70 -5.33
CA THR A 81 10.30 2.52 -4.15
C THR A 81 8.92 3.15 -4.20
N GLY A 82 8.25 3.20 -3.05
CA GLY A 82 6.93 3.81 -2.88
C GLY A 82 6.92 4.78 -1.70
N ASN A 83 6.37 5.98 -1.91
CA ASN A 83 6.12 6.94 -0.85
C ASN A 83 4.63 7.28 -0.78
N ASN A 84 3.94 6.72 0.21
CA ASN A 84 2.54 6.97 0.50
C ASN A 84 2.36 7.83 1.76
N ALA A 85 3.33 8.69 2.11
CA ALA A 85 3.23 9.49 3.32
C ALA A 85 1.99 10.40 3.29
N GLN A 86 1.14 10.30 4.31
CA GLN A 86 -0.16 11.00 4.39
C GLN A 86 -1.09 10.77 3.18
N GLY A 87 -0.80 9.80 2.32
CA GLY A 87 -1.59 9.44 1.15
C GLY A 87 -2.47 8.22 1.39
N GLU A 88 -3.21 7.84 0.36
CA GLU A 88 -4.08 6.67 0.34
C GLU A 88 -3.81 5.82 -0.92
N ILE A 89 -3.59 4.53 -0.73
CA ILE A 89 -3.63 3.51 -1.78
C ILE A 89 -4.66 2.47 -1.33
N SER A 90 -5.79 2.39 -2.04
CA SER A 90 -6.91 1.55 -1.62
C SER A 90 -7.65 0.80 -2.73
N SER A 91 -8.25 -0.32 -2.35
CA SER A 91 -9.03 -1.20 -3.23
C SER A 91 -10.32 -1.67 -2.55
N GLN A 92 -11.42 -1.72 -3.31
CA GLN A 92 -12.67 -2.34 -2.85
C GLN A 92 -12.65 -3.88 -2.97
N LYS A 93 -11.69 -4.45 -3.69
CA LYS A 93 -11.47 -5.90 -3.78
C LYS A 93 -10.08 -6.26 -3.26
N ALA A 94 -9.31 -7.07 -3.98
CA ALA A 94 -7.96 -7.43 -3.58
C ALA A 94 -6.99 -6.27 -3.87
N LEU A 95 -5.93 -6.19 -3.06
CA LEU A 95 -4.79 -5.32 -3.30
C LEU A 95 -3.51 -6.15 -3.27
N THR A 96 -2.76 -6.14 -4.37
CA THR A 96 -1.44 -6.76 -4.48
C THR A 96 -0.40 -5.67 -4.67
N ALA A 97 0.53 -5.53 -3.73
CA ALA A 97 1.62 -4.57 -3.81
C ALA A 97 2.98 -5.30 -3.81
N VAL A 98 3.80 -5.01 -4.81
CA VAL A 98 5.21 -5.45 -4.87
C VAL A 98 6.07 -4.19 -4.87
N ILE A 99 6.45 -3.74 -3.68
CA ILE A 99 7.17 -2.47 -3.48
C ILE A 99 8.43 -2.75 -2.67
N GLY A 100 9.61 -2.55 -3.27
CA GLY A 100 10.89 -2.81 -2.61
C GLY A 100 11.03 -2.02 -1.30
N ASN A 101 10.91 -0.69 -1.35
CA ASN A 101 10.94 0.15 -0.14
C ASN A 101 9.68 1.01 -0.05
N LEU A 102 8.84 0.75 0.95
CA LEU A 102 7.58 1.48 1.15
C LEU A 102 7.63 2.40 2.38
N GLN A 103 7.55 3.72 2.13
CA GLN A 103 7.25 4.71 3.16
C GLN A 103 5.73 4.86 3.31
N GLN A 104 5.19 4.46 4.45
CA GLN A 104 3.75 4.47 4.77
C GLN A 104 3.44 5.40 5.95
N GLN A 105 4.22 6.46 6.12
CA GLN A 105 4.16 7.30 7.31
C GLN A 105 2.90 8.16 7.34
N GLY A 106 2.00 7.88 8.28
CA GLY A 106 0.72 8.59 8.40
C GLY A 106 -0.21 8.43 7.20
N GLY A 107 0.09 7.53 6.26
CA GLY A 107 -0.78 7.20 5.14
C GLY A 107 -1.54 5.90 5.37
N GLN A 108 -2.29 5.48 4.34
CA GLN A 108 -3.15 4.31 4.37
C GLN A 108 -2.88 3.42 3.15
N LEU A 109 -2.61 2.14 3.40
CA LEU A 109 -2.61 1.07 2.40
C LEU A 109 -3.70 0.06 2.81
N PHE A 110 -4.81 0.01 2.07
CA PHE A 110 -5.99 -0.73 2.52
C PHE A 110 -6.72 -1.47 1.41
N ALA A 111 -7.23 -2.66 1.70
CA ALA A 111 -8.15 -3.39 0.84
C ALA A 111 -9.42 -3.76 1.61
N LEU A 112 -10.61 -3.58 1.05
CA LEU A 112 -11.81 -4.23 1.59
C LEU A 112 -11.73 -5.76 1.46
N GLY A 113 -11.06 -6.26 0.41
CA GLY A 113 -10.75 -7.68 0.24
C GLY A 113 -9.44 -8.09 0.92
N SER A 114 -8.75 -9.04 0.31
CA SER A 114 -7.42 -9.48 0.76
C SER A 114 -6.34 -8.48 0.37
N LEU A 115 -5.32 -8.34 1.21
CA LEU A 115 -4.14 -7.52 0.90
C LEU A 115 -2.87 -8.37 0.94
N SER A 116 -2.06 -8.28 -0.09
CA SER A 116 -0.69 -8.80 -0.12
C SER A 116 0.31 -7.68 -0.37
N LEU A 117 1.34 -7.60 0.46
CA LEU A 117 2.49 -6.72 0.24
C LEU A 117 3.77 -7.55 0.27
N THR A 118 4.58 -7.43 -0.77
CA THR A 118 5.93 -7.99 -0.86
C THR A 118 6.95 -6.86 -1.04
N GLY A 119 8.07 -6.92 -0.33
CA GLY A 119 9.11 -5.89 -0.39
C GLY A 119 10.32 -6.17 0.49
N ASP A 120 11.26 -5.23 0.51
CA ASP A 120 12.43 -5.24 1.39
C ASP A 120 12.10 -4.53 2.70
N THR A 121 11.54 -3.31 2.63
CA THR A 121 11.25 -2.49 3.81
C THR A 121 9.84 -1.92 3.82
N LEU A 122 9.23 -1.92 5.01
CA LEU A 122 7.97 -1.23 5.31
C LEU A 122 8.16 -0.28 6.49
N ASN A 123 8.06 1.02 6.26
CA ASN A 123 8.06 2.04 7.30
C ASN A 123 6.63 2.53 7.55
N ASN A 124 5.92 1.86 8.45
CA ASN A 124 4.52 2.12 8.82
C ASN A 124 4.41 2.99 10.09
N ARG A 125 5.28 3.98 10.26
CA ARG A 125 5.33 4.80 11.48
C ARG A 125 4.35 5.97 11.42
N LEU A 126 4.34 6.78 12.48
CA LEU A 126 3.64 8.07 12.53
C LEU A 126 2.13 7.95 12.22
N LYS A 127 1.45 6.96 12.83
CA LYS A 127 0.05 6.60 12.54
C LYS A 127 -0.19 6.09 11.11
N GLY A 128 0.84 5.48 10.50
CA GLY A 128 0.67 4.71 9.27
C GLY A 128 -0.27 3.53 9.48
N PHE A 129 -1.02 3.20 8.43
CA PHE A 129 -2.01 2.13 8.44
C PHE A 129 -1.82 1.18 7.27
N VAL A 130 -1.73 -0.12 7.56
CA VAL A 130 -1.83 -1.20 6.58
C VAL A 130 -2.97 -2.13 7.01
N GLY A 131 -4.00 -2.28 6.18
CA GLY A 131 -5.22 -2.98 6.60
C GLY A 131 -5.90 -3.82 5.53
N ALA A 132 -6.58 -4.89 5.96
CA ALA A 132 -7.41 -5.71 5.08
C ALA A 132 -8.78 -6.03 5.70
N GLY A 133 -9.85 -5.96 4.91
CA GLY A 133 -11.16 -6.47 5.26
C GLY A 133 -11.25 -8.00 5.17
N GLU A 134 -10.31 -8.64 4.46
CA GLU A 134 -10.08 -10.09 4.51
C GLU A 134 -8.69 -10.42 5.05
N ALA A 135 -8.04 -11.46 4.51
CA ALA A 135 -6.71 -11.89 4.95
C ALA A 135 -5.64 -10.86 4.55
N LEU A 136 -4.66 -10.68 5.43
CA LEU A 136 -3.49 -9.83 5.20
C LEU A 136 -2.23 -10.70 5.16
N THR A 137 -1.44 -10.57 4.09
CA THR A 137 -0.15 -11.22 3.94
C THR A 137 0.94 -10.19 3.70
N LEU A 138 1.89 -10.08 4.62
CA LEU A 138 3.10 -9.27 4.43
C LEU A 138 4.31 -10.20 4.30
N THR A 139 5.01 -10.11 3.19
CA THR A 139 6.30 -10.75 2.95
C THR A 139 7.33 -9.65 2.77
N VAL A 140 7.83 -9.13 3.90
CA VAL A 140 8.70 -7.94 3.92
C VAL A 140 9.89 -8.22 4.83
N GLU A 141 11.12 -7.97 4.36
CA GLU A 141 12.32 -8.29 5.15
C GLU A 141 12.37 -7.51 6.47
N ASP A 142 12.20 -6.19 6.43
CA ASP A 142 12.26 -5.34 7.63
C ASP A 142 10.99 -4.48 7.78
N ILE A 143 10.23 -4.75 8.84
CA ILE A 143 8.98 -4.05 9.16
C ILE A 143 9.18 -3.13 10.37
N ASP A 144 9.02 -1.83 10.17
CA ASP A 144 8.97 -0.82 11.23
C ASP A 144 7.54 -0.29 11.41
N ASN A 145 6.85 -0.81 12.44
CA ASN A 145 5.48 -0.48 12.80
C ASN A 145 5.39 0.40 14.06
N GLN A 146 6.42 1.20 14.36
CA GLN A 146 6.42 2.00 15.59
C GLN A 146 5.37 3.12 15.56
N GLY A 147 4.40 3.05 16.49
CA GLY A 147 3.27 3.98 16.52
C GLY A 147 2.34 3.88 15.30
N GLY A 148 2.41 2.78 14.54
CA GLY A 148 1.54 2.47 13.42
C GLY A 148 0.57 1.34 13.74
N GLU A 149 -0.25 1.00 12.75
CA GLU A 149 -1.21 -0.10 12.82
C GLU A 149 -1.13 -0.99 11.57
N ILE A 150 -1.07 -2.30 11.81
CA ILE A 150 -1.25 -3.37 10.82
C ILE A 150 -2.44 -4.19 11.28
N SER A 151 -3.54 -4.24 10.51
CA SER A 151 -4.75 -4.95 10.97
C SER A 151 -5.52 -5.70 9.89
N SER A 152 -6.25 -6.73 10.30
CA SER A 152 -7.06 -7.56 9.40
C SER A 152 -8.33 -8.03 10.10
N GLN A 153 -9.45 -8.03 9.37
CA GLN A 153 -10.70 -8.65 9.85
C GLN A 153 -10.70 -10.19 9.74
N LYS A 154 -9.63 -10.78 9.21
CA LYS A 154 -9.35 -12.22 9.17
C LYS A 154 -7.99 -12.49 9.83
N GLY A 155 -7.18 -13.36 9.23
CA GLY A 155 -5.83 -13.66 9.70
C GLY A 155 -4.78 -12.73 9.10
N ILE A 156 -3.68 -12.58 9.83
CA ILE A 156 -2.47 -11.93 9.35
C ILE A 156 -1.37 -13.00 9.25
N THR A 157 -0.66 -13.03 8.13
CA THR A 157 0.63 -13.74 8.00
C THR A 157 1.73 -12.71 7.76
N LEU A 158 2.71 -12.64 8.66
CA LEU A 158 3.91 -11.81 8.52
C LEU A 158 5.13 -12.71 8.35
N THR A 159 5.81 -12.58 7.22
CA THR A 159 7.08 -13.25 6.94
C THR A 159 8.16 -12.20 6.72
N GLY A 160 9.31 -12.35 7.38
CA GLY A 160 10.38 -11.37 7.30
C GLY A 160 11.60 -11.70 8.15
N GLN A 161 12.54 -10.77 8.19
CA GLN A 161 13.76 -10.83 8.98
C GLN A 161 13.57 -10.12 10.31
N THR A 162 13.04 -8.89 10.30
CA THR A 162 12.80 -8.11 11.52
C THR A 162 11.40 -7.49 11.58
N LEU A 163 10.86 -7.43 12.80
CA LEU A 163 9.63 -6.70 13.12
C LEU A 163 9.87 -5.80 14.32
N THR A 164 9.70 -4.48 14.15
CA THR A 164 9.74 -3.50 15.24
C THR A 164 8.35 -2.92 15.48
N ASN A 165 7.70 -3.34 16.56
CA ASN A 165 6.35 -2.93 16.98
C ASN A 165 6.40 -2.22 18.35
N SER A 166 7.16 -1.13 18.46
CA SER A 166 7.20 -0.34 19.70
C SER A 166 6.09 0.71 19.70
N GLY A 167 5.13 0.62 20.62
CA GLY A 167 3.93 1.48 20.65
C GLY A 167 3.03 1.37 19.42
N GLY A 168 3.24 0.35 18.60
CA GLY A 168 2.44 0.02 17.43
C GLY A 168 1.48 -1.14 17.68
N GLN A 169 0.65 -1.44 16.70
CA GLN A 169 -0.37 -2.48 16.80
C GLN A 169 -0.32 -3.40 15.58
N VAL A 170 -0.34 -4.72 15.84
CA VAL A 170 -0.58 -5.77 14.85
C VAL A 170 -1.79 -6.57 15.33
N LEU A 171 -2.92 -6.43 14.64
CA LEU A 171 -4.23 -6.90 15.09
C LEU A 171 -4.90 -7.81 14.06
N ALA A 172 -4.91 -9.12 14.31
CA ALA A 172 -5.66 -10.10 13.54
C ALA A 172 -6.96 -10.50 14.27
N GLN A 173 -8.10 -10.37 13.60
CA GLN A 173 -9.39 -10.84 14.15
C GLN A 173 -9.56 -12.37 14.08
N GLN A 174 -8.62 -13.07 13.44
CA GLN A 174 -8.45 -14.51 13.49
C GLN A 174 -7.03 -14.86 13.95
N ALA A 175 -6.29 -15.69 13.22
CA ALA A 175 -4.93 -16.07 13.57
C ALA A 175 -3.93 -14.98 13.18
N LEU A 176 -2.97 -14.69 14.06
CA LEU A 176 -1.76 -13.95 13.72
C LEU A 176 -0.63 -14.96 13.58
N THR A 177 -0.03 -15.08 12.40
CA THR A 177 1.12 -15.96 12.15
C THR A 177 2.36 -15.12 11.89
N LEU A 178 3.40 -15.33 12.71
CA LEU A 178 4.68 -14.62 12.62
C LEU A 178 5.81 -15.59 12.24
N ALA A 179 6.37 -15.41 11.06
CA ALA A 179 7.57 -16.09 10.58
C ALA A 179 8.72 -15.07 10.45
N ILE A 180 9.29 -14.66 11.60
CA ILE A 180 10.33 -13.64 11.68
C ILE A 180 11.67 -14.28 12.04
N ALA A 181 12.65 -14.21 11.14
CA ALA A 181 13.87 -15.02 11.23
C ALA A 181 14.93 -14.46 12.19
N LYS A 182 15.05 -13.14 12.36
CA LYS A 182 16.12 -12.52 13.17
C LYS A 182 15.60 -11.99 14.49
N ALA A 183 14.66 -11.04 14.47
CA ALA A 183 14.24 -10.35 15.68
C ALA A 183 12.81 -9.80 15.60
N THR A 184 12.06 -9.99 16.68
CA THR A 184 10.78 -9.32 16.91
C THR A 184 10.90 -8.45 18.17
N THR A 185 10.68 -7.14 18.02
CA THR A 185 10.63 -6.19 19.13
C THR A 185 9.20 -5.73 19.34
N ASN A 186 8.58 -6.11 20.46
CA ASN A 186 7.25 -5.63 20.86
C ASN A 186 7.33 -5.02 22.27
N ARG A 187 7.34 -3.69 22.37
CA ARG A 187 7.58 -2.95 23.63
C ARG A 187 6.84 -1.61 23.66
N ASN A 188 6.92 -0.89 24.78
CA ASN A 188 6.32 0.45 24.94
C ASN A 188 4.84 0.48 24.51
N ASP A 189 4.02 -0.40 25.08
CA ASP A 189 2.60 -0.59 24.72
C ASP A 189 2.36 -1.11 23.29
N GLY A 190 3.36 -1.76 22.70
CA GLY A 190 3.23 -2.52 21.47
C GLY A 190 2.26 -3.71 21.64
N VAL A 191 1.34 -3.87 20.70
CA VAL A 191 0.34 -4.94 20.69
C VAL A 191 0.57 -5.89 19.51
N LEU A 192 0.70 -7.18 19.79
CA LEU A 192 0.58 -8.26 18.82
C LEU A 192 -0.60 -9.12 19.26
N SER A 193 -1.65 -9.20 18.46
CA SER A 193 -2.88 -9.90 18.84
C SER A 193 -3.44 -10.72 17.67
N GLY A 194 -3.73 -11.98 17.94
CA GLY A 194 -4.57 -12.84 17.11
C GLY A 194 -5.69 -13.42 17.94
N LYS A 195 -6.95 -13.10 17.60
CA LYS A 195 -8.13 -13.50 18.38
C LYS A 195 -8.34 -15.02 18.46
N THR A 196 -7.89 -15.76 17.46
CA THR A 196 -8.01 -17.23 17.43
C THR A 196 -6.67 -17.96 17.52
N GLY A 197 -5.57 -17.23 17.75
CA GLY A 197 -4.23 -17.80 17.91
C GLY A 197 -3.10 -16.85 17.54
N LEU A 198 -1.95 -17.05 18.18
CA LEU A 198 -0.65 -16.46 17.87
C LEU A 198 0.38 -17.60 17.71
#